data_AF-A0A6G4UET1-F1
#
_entry.id   AF-A0A6G4UET1-F1
#
_cell.length_a   1.000
_cell.length_b   1.000
_cell.length_c   1.000
_cell.angle_alpha   90.00
_cell.angle_beta   90.00
_cell.angle_gamma   90.00
#
_symmetry.space_group_name_H-M   'P 1'
#
loop_
_entity.id
_entity.type
_entity.pdbx_description
1 polymer ?
#
loop_
_entity_poly.entity_id
_entity_poly.type
_entity_poly.pdbx_seq_one_letter_code
_entity_poly.pdbx_strand_id
1 'polypeptide(L)'
;AGRCLRYGALGDDVMARLRWMGEVLAPALRAALRARGEGVDLRAITAQALQMGDECHSRNTAASALLLRELAAELAGGAEAREVLRFLAGNHYWYLNFSMAAAKLATSAAHGVPHSTLVTAFARNGVEVGIRVSGLGEEWFTAPATQVRGLYFAGYGPEDANPDIGDSAITETYGLGGFSLAAAPAITGFVGGTVDSALRTSREMARIALARHEAYRLPALGGVGAPVGIDLRAVLDTGIAPVITTGISHREPGIGQIGAGLTHAPLECFRKALAALPLEGMPGPPEAPEEEPTGQGAPAPERIGPDGGPGSGGG
;
A
#
# COMPACT_ATOMS: atom_id res chain seq x y z
N ALA A 1 4.88 -19.81 2.52
CA ALA A 1 5.96 -19.39 3.42
C ALA A 1 5.78 -20.10 4.77
N GLY A 2 6.86 -20.55 5.41
CA GLY A 2 6.80 -21.33 6.66
C GLY A 2 7.07 -20.51 7.93
N ARG A 3 7.10 -21.21 9.07
CA ARG A 3 7.49 -20.73 10.41
C ARG A 3 8.76 -19.88 10.36
N CYS A 4 8.64 -18.55 10.50
CA CYS A 4 9.76 -17.61 10.48
C CYS A 4 9.46 -16.33 11.28
N LEU A 5 10.53 -15.56 11.58
CA LEU A 5 10.48 -14.40 12.48
C LEU A 5 9.44 -13.35 12.08
N ARG A 6 9.29 -13.05 10.79
CA ARG A 6 8.31 -12.06 10.30
C ARG A 6 6.84 -12.43 10.59
N TYR A 7 6.57 -13.67 10.99
CA TYR A 7 5.27 -14.12 11.47
C TYR A 7 5.25 -14.40 12.98
N GLY A 8 6.27 -13.97 13.73
CA GLY A 8 6.35 -14.13 15.19
C GLY A 8 6.92 -15.47 15.67
N ALA A 9 7.52 -16.28 14.80
CA ALA A 9 8.14 -17.54 15.23
C ALA A 9 9.52 -17.31 15.88
N LEU A 10 9.72 -17.86 17.08
CA LEU A 10 10.95 -17.67 17.88
C LEU A 10 11.65 -19.01 18.27
N GLY A 11 11.30 -20.11 17.61
CA GLY A 11 11.91 -21.42 17.90
C GLY A 11 13.41 -21.48 17.58
N ASP A 12 14.10 -22.45 18.17
CA ASP A 12 15.55 -22.64 17.97
C ASP A 12 15.92 -22.80 16.49
N ASP A 13 15.07 -23.43 15.69
CA ASP A 13 15.22 -23.58 14.24
C ASP A 13 15.22 -22.21 13.52
N VAL A 14 14.36 -21.28 13.97
CA VAL A 14 14.28 -19.93 13.42
C VAL A 14 15.50 -19.12 13.83
N MET A 15 15.89 -19.19 15.10
CA MET A 15 17.04 -18.44 15.61
C MET A 15 18.37 -18.94 15.03
N ALA A 16 18.52 -20.26 14.85
CA ALA A 16 19.68 -20.84 14.17
C ALA A 16 19.78 -20.37 12.72
N ARG A 17 18.65 -20.34 11.99
CA ARG A 17 18.62 -19.81 10.62
C ARG A 17 18.94 -18.32 10.56
N LEU A 18 18.47 -17.51 11.51
CA LEU A 18 18.80 -16.08 11.55
C LEU A 18 20.29 -15.83 11.81
N ARG A 19 20.90 -16.58 12.74
CA ARG A 19 22.35 -16.54 12.97
C ARG A 19 23.12 -16.93 11.71
N TRP A 20 22.74 -18.05 11.09
CA TRP A 20 23.32 -18.49 9.83
C TRP A 20 23.18 -17.44 8.72
N MET A 21 22.02 -16.77 8.61
CA MET A 21 21.84 -15.69 7.64
C MET A 21 22.80 -14.52 7.88
N GLY A 22 23.08 -14.19 9.15
CA GLY A 22 24.01 -13.13 9.53
C GLY A 22 25.49 -13.51 9.39
N GLU A 23 25.83 -14.77 9.68
CA GLU A 23 27.21 -15.26 9.74
C GLU A 23 27.71 -15.83 8.41
N VAL A 24 26.81 -16.35 7.56
CA VAL A 24 27.15 -17.02 6.29
C VAL A 24 26.54 -16.31 5.09
N LEU A 25 25.20 -16.21 5.03
CA LEU A 25 24.52 -15.69 3.83
C LEU A 25 24.88 -14.23 3.55
N ALA A 26 24.77 -13.35 4.56
CA ALA A 26 25.02 -11.93 4.39
C ALA A 26 26.49 -11.61 4.03
N PRO A 27 27.51 -12.22 4.68
CA PRO A 27 28.90 -12.07 4.25
C PRO A 27 29.15 -12.56 2.82
N ALA A 28 28.58 -13.70 2.42
CA ALA A 28 28.71 -14.22 1.06
C ALA A 28 28.10 -13.27 0.01
N LEU A 29 26.87 -12.78 0.24
CA LEU A 29 26.22 -11.80 -0.63
C LEU A 29 27.02 -10.49 -0.70
N ARG A 30 27.56 -10.03 0.43
CA ARG A 30 28.40 -8.83 0.50
C ARG A 30 29.69 -9.00 -0.28
N ALA A 31 30.35 -10.15 -0.16
CA ALA A 31 31.57 -10.46 -0.89
C ALA A 31 31.30 -10.51 -2.40
N ALA A 32 30.23 -11.19 -2.81
CA ALA A 32 29.81 -11.26 -4.21
C ALA A 32 29.53 -9.88 -4.81
N LEU A 33 28.76 -9.04 -4.10
CA LEU A 33 28.47 -7.67 -4.55
C LEU A 33 29.74 -6.80 -4.66
N ARG A 34 30.70 -6.96 -3.75
CA ARG A 34 31.99 -6.24 -3.81
C ARG A 34 32.86 -6.72 -4.97
N ALA A 35 32.95 -8.03 -5.18
CA ALA A 35 33.73 -8.63 -6.26
C ALA A 35 33.21 -8.20 -7.63
N ARG A 36 31.88 -8.09 -7.78
CA ARG A 36 31.23 -7.60 -8.99
C ARG A 36 31.59 -6.15 -9.35
N GLY A 37 32.02 -5.34 -8.38
CA GLY A 37 32.48 -3.96 -8.57
C GLY A 37 31.38 -2.92 -8.85
N GLU A 38 30.25 -3.31 -9.42
CA GLU A 38 29.10 -2.43 -9.70
C GLU A 38 27.83 -2.85 -8.92
N GLY A 39 26.80 -1.99 -8.88
CA GLY A 39 25.51 -2.22 -8.19
C GLY A 39 24.45 -2.87 -9.09
N VAL A 40 23.57 -3.73 -8.54
CA VAL A 40 22.63 -4.53 -9.36
C VAL A 40 21.43 -3.68 -9.74
N ASP A 41 21.06 -3.65 -11.02
CA ASP A 41 19.89 -2.90 -11.48
C ASP A 41 18.58 -3.65 -11.17
N LEU A 42 18.03 -3.37 -9.99
CA LEU A 42 16.74 -3.92 -9.53
C LEU A 42 15.58 -3.46 -10.42
N ARG A 43 15.66 -2.30 -11.09
CA ARG A 43 14.61 -1.84 -12.00
C ARG A 43 14.61 -2.72 -13.26
N ALA A 44 15.78 -3.04 -13.81
CA ALA A 44 15.89 -3.95 -14.95
C ALA A 44 15.40 -5.36 -14.61
N ILE A 45 15.79 -5.90 -13.45
CA ILE A 45 15.32 -7.23 -12.99
C ILE A 45 13.80 -7.23 -12.85
N THR A 46 13.22 -6.23 -12.18
CA THR A 46 11.77 -6.14 -11.99
C THR A 46 11.03 -6.01 -13.33
N ALA A 47 11.52 -5.17 -14.23
CA ALA A 47 10.95 -4.99 -15.57
C ALA A 47 10.94 -6.29 -16.38
N GLN A 48 12.00 -7.09 -16.28
CA GLN A 48 12.06 -8.40 -16.91
C GLN A 48 11.15 -9.42 -16.20
N ALA A 49 11.09 -9.40 -14.87
CA ALA A 49 10.27 -10.31 -14.09
C ALA A 49 8.76 -10.17 -14.36
N LEU A 50 8.27 -8.93 -14.54
CA LEU A 50 6.89 -8.67 -14.96
C LEU A 50 6.56 -9.31 -16.32
N GLN A 51 7.54 -9.39 -17.23
CA GLN A 51 7.38 -10.08 -18.52
C GLN A 51 7.48 -11.60 -18.39
N MET A 52 7.92 -12.11 -17.24
CA MET A 52 8.08 -13.54 -16.91
C MET A 52 7.02 -14.03 -15.91
N GLY A 53 5.92 -13.28 -15.78
CA GLY A 53 4.76 -13.71 -15.02
C GLY A 53 4.74 -13.27 -13.55
N ASP A 54 5.73 -12.52 -13.06
CA ASP A 54 5.73 -12.01 -11.68
C ASP A 54 4.92 -10.71 -11.59
N GLU A 55 4.44 -10.38 -10.39
CA GLU A 55 3.99 -9.03 -10.04
C GLU A 55 4.89 -8.37 -8.98
N CYS A 56 5.87 -9.13 -8.45
CA CYS A 56 6.94 -8.70 -7.55
C CYS A 56 6.51 -8.26 -6.13
N HIS A 57 5.33 -8.67 -5.67
CA HIS A 57 4.91 -8.66 -4.28
C HIS A 57 4.72 -10.10 -3.73
N SER A 58 3.76 -10.85 -4.27
CA SER A 58 3.37 -12.20 -3.82
C SER A 58 3.94 -13.32 -4.70
N ARG A 59 4.21 -13.07 -5.98
CA ARG A 59 4.95 -13.94 -6.90
C ARG A 59 6.24 -13.24 -7.32
N ASN A 60 7.36 -13.87 -6.95
CA ASN A 60 8.71 -13.34 -7.13
C ASN A 60 9.65 -14.37 -7.79
N THR A 61 9.10 -15.44 -8.37
CA THR A 61 9.88 -16.58 -8.86
C THR A 61 10.89 -16.17 -9.93
N ALA A 62 10.45 -15.39 -10.92
CA ALA A 62 11.32 -14.92 -11.99
C ALA A 62 12.35 -13.93 -11.45
N ALA A 63 11.92 -12.95 -10.66
CA ALA A 63 12.81 -11.93 -10.11
C ALA A 63 13.89 -12.52 -9.20
N SER A 64 13.53 -13.50 -8.37
CA SER A 64 14.45 -14.26 -7.52
C SER A 64 15.48 -15.06 -8.32
N ALA A 65 15.07 -15.67 -9.44
CA ALA A 65 15.98 -16.40 -10.32
C ALA A 65 16.91 -15.45 -11.09
N LEU A 66 16.40 -14.31 -11.57
CA LEU A 66 17.17 -13.29 -12.25
C LEU A 66 18.22 -12.66 -11.32
N LEU A 67 17.85 -12.30 -10.09
CA LEU A 67 18.80 -11.77 -9.12
C LEU A 67 19.86 -12.80 -8.74
N LEU A 68 19.49 -14.09 -8.63
CA LEU A 68 20.47 -15.16 -8.41
C LEU A 68 21.44 -15.26 -9.60
N ARG A 69 20.95 -15.17 -10.84
CA ARG A 69 21.77 -15.17 -12.05
C ARG A 69 22.80 -14.04 -12.04
N GLU A 70 22.42 -12.82 -11.66
CA GLU A 70 23.33 -11.67 -11.59
C GLU A 70 24.47 -11.86 -10.57
N LEU A 71 24.26 -12.67 -9.53
CA LEU A 71 25.22 -12.88 -8.44
C LEU A 71 25.94 -14.23 -8.53
N ALA A 72 25.50 -15.15 -9.39
CA ALA A 72 25.90 -16.55 -9.36
C ALA A 72 27.41 -16.74 -9.55
N ALA A 73 28.02 -16.02 -10.49
CA ALA A 73 29.45 -16.15 -10.79
C ALA A 73 30.31 -15.79 -9.57
N GLU A 74 30.01 -14.66 -8.92
CA GLU A 74 30.77 -14.19 -7.76
C GLU A 74 30.47 -15.02 -6.50
N LEU A 75 29.23 -15.52 -6.36
CA LEU A 75 28.88 -16.43 -5.27
C LEU A 75 29.57 -17.80 -5.39
N ALA A 76 29.82 -18.28 -6.61
CA ALA A 76 30.40 -19.60 -6.85
C ALA A 76 31.84 -19.74 -6.33
N GLY A 77 32.56 -18.63 -6.15
CA GLY A 77 33.95 -18.62 -5.64
C GLY A 77 34.08 -18.68 -4.12
N GLY A 78 32.99 -18.54 -3.37
CA GLY A 78 33.02 -18.54 -1.89
C GLY A 78 33.13 -19.94 -1.27
N ALA A 79 33.70 -20.03 -0.06
CA ALA A 79 33.82 -21.31 0.65
C ALA A 79 32.44 -21.95 0.94
N GLU A 80 31.42 -21.12 1.17
CA GLU A 80 30.05 -21.50 1.49
C GLU A 80 29.12 -21.48 0.26
N ALA A 81 29.68 -21.36 -0.95
CA ALA A 81 28.94 -21.19 -2.20
C ALA A 81 27.79 -22.19 -2.37
N ARG A 82 28.06 -23.48 -2.16
CA ARG A 82 27.06 -24.54 -2.33
C ARG A 82 25.86 -24.38 -1.40
N GLU A 83 26.12 -23.97 -0.16
CA GLU A 83 25.08 -23.81 0.86
C GLU A 83 24.24 -22.56 0.57
N VAL A 84 24.89 -21.45 0.26
CA VAL A 84 24.24 -20.17 -0.10
C VAL A 84 23.40 -20.33 -1.36
N LEU A 85 23.96 -20.90 -2.43
CA LEU A 85 23.23 -21.11 -3.69
C LEU A 85 22.03 -22.04 -3.49
N ARG A 86 22.16 -23.09 -2.67
CA ARG A 86 21.03 -23.98 -2.34
C ARG A 86 19.93 -23.24 -1.58
N PHE A 87 20.30 -22.40 -0.60
CA PHE A 87 19.34 -21.61 0.16
C PHE A 87 18.57 -20.63 -0.74
N LEU A 88 19.28 -19.90 -1.62
CA LEU A 88 18.67 -18.95 -2.54
C LEU A 88 17.77 -19.64 -3.57
N ALA A 89 18.23 -20.75 -4.14
CA ALA A 89 17.45 -21.53 -5.10
C ALA A 89 16.16 -22.12 -4.50
N GLY A 90 16.18 -22.50 -3.22
CA GLY A 90 15.00 -23.02 -2.50
C GLY A 90 14.03 -21.95 -1.99
N ASN A 91 14.36 -20.66 -2.13
CA ASN A 91 13.54 -19.56 -1.63
C ASN A 91 13.08 -18.66 -2.77
N HIS A 92 11.96 -18.96 -3.41
CA HIS A 92 11.41 -18.14 -4.51
C HIS A 92 10.84 -16.78 -4.07
N TYR A 93 10.95 -16.41 -2.80
CA TYR A 93 10.33 -15.21 -2.23
C TYR A 93 11.37 -14.16 -1.79
N TRP A 94 12.67 -14.45 -1.94
CA TRP A 94 13.73 -13.57 -1.42
C TRP A 94 13.83 -12.22 -2.15
N TYR A 95 13.31 -12.13 -3.37
CA TYR A 95 13.32 -10.87 -4.12
C TYR A 95 12.34 -9.83 -3.56
N LEU A 96 11.30 -10.23 -2.80
CA LEU A 96 10.34 -9.27 -2.23
C LEU A 96 11.03 -8.15 -1.43
N ASN A 97 12.05 -8.50 -0.64
CA ASN A 97 12.75 -7.49 0.16
C ASN A 97 13.44 -6.43 -0.74
N PHE A 98 13.92 -6.85 -1.91
CA PHE A 98 14.57 -5.96 -2.88
C PHE A 98 13.54 -5.15 -3.67
N SER A 99 12.40 -5.73 -4.06
CA SER A 99 11.32 -4.98 -4.70
C SER A 99 10.73 -3.93 -3.75
N MET A 100 10.55 -4.27 -2.47
CA MET A 100 10.14 -3.32 -1.43
C MET A 100 11.16 -2.19 -1.25
N ALA A 101 12.46 -2.52 -1.18
CA ALA A 101 13.51 -1.51 -1.03
C ALA A 101 13.59 -0.58 -2.26
N ALA A 102 13.51 -1.13 -3.48
CA ALA A 102 13.50 -0.35 -4.71
C ALA A 102 12.26 0.56 -4.81
N ALA A 103 11.08 0.03 -4.47
CA ALA A 103 9.84 0.79 -4.41
C ALA A 103 9.93 1.93 -3.38
N LYS A 104 10.40 1.63 -2.17
CA LYS A 104 10.58 2.65 -1.12
C LYS A 104 11.58 3.73 -1.53
N LEU A 105 12.70 3.36 -2.16
CA LEU A 105 13.66 4.34 -2.67
C LEU A 105 13.01 5.27 -3.69
N ALA A 106 12.29 4.72 -4.67
CA ALA A 106 11.62 5.50 -5.70
C ALA A 106 10.52 6.40 -5.14
N THR A 107 9.66 5.90 -4.25
CA THR A 107 8.58 6.71 -3.67
C THR A 107 9.10 7.76 -2.70
N SER A 108 10.23 7.52 -2.03
CA SER A 108 10.88 8.52 -1.17
C SER A 108 11.48 9.66 -1.99
N ALA A 109 11.99 9.38 -3.18
CA ALA A 109 12.46 10.42 -4.11
C ALA A 109 11.31 11.31 -4.65
N ALA A 110 10.06 10.83 -4.57
CA ALA A 110 8.86 11.57 -4.97
C ALA A 110 8.13 12.25 -3.79
N HIS A 111 8.70 12.20 -2.59
CA HIS A 111 8.08 12.74 -1.36
C HIS A 111 8.52 14.19 -1.08
N GLY A 112 7.65 14.97 -0.44
CA GLY A 112 7.94 16.35 -0.05
C GLY A 112 7.70 17.38 -1.14
N VAL A 113 6.86 17.07 -2.15
CA VAL A 113 6.47 18.02 -3.19
C VAL A 113 5.25 18.82 -2.69
N PRO A 114 5.35 20.15 -2.54
CA PRO A 114 4.24 20.98 -2.07
C PRO A 114 2.96 20.76 -2.87
N HIS A 115 1.82 20.68 -2.17
CA HIS A 115 0.47 20.46 -2.74
C HIS A 115 0.27 19.16 -3.54
N SER A 116 1.25 18.27 -3.56
CA SER A 116 1.13 16.98 -4.26
C SER A 116 0.20 16.03 -3.51
N THR A 117 -0.72 15.42 -4.26
CA THR A 117 -1.70 14.42 -3.78
C THR A 117 -1.19 12.99 -3.95
N LEU A 118 0.07 12.82 -4.36
CA LEU A 118 0.70 11.51 -4.54
C LEU A 118 0.89 10.81 -3.20
N VAL A 119 0.37 9.58 -3.08
CA VAL A 119 0.72 8.68 -1.98
C VAL A 119 2.14 8.15 -2.18
N THR A 120 2.98 8.25 -1.14
CA THR A 120 4.41 7.91 -1.18
C THR A 120 4.81 6.84 -0.16
N ALA A 121 3.93 6.56 0.81
CA ALA A 121 4.03 5.40 1.67
C ALA A 121 2.66 4.77 1.85
N PHE A 122 2.64 3.45 1.89
CA PHE A 122 1.48 2.64 2.18
C PHE A 122 1.96 1.43 2.97
N ALA A 123 1.54 1.36 4.24
CA ALA A 123 1.99 0.37 5.20
C ALA A 123 0.84 -0.06 6.11
N ARG A 124 1.07 -1.12 6.87
CA ARG A 124 0.05 -1.77 7.68
C ARG A 124 0.69 -2.64 8.74
N ASN A 125 0.10 -2.68 9.93
CA ASN A 125 0.74 -3.28 11.12
C ASN A 125 -0.10 -4.40 11.77
N GLY A 126 -1.17 -4.86 11.11
CA GLY A 126 -2.10 -5.85 11.66
C GLY A 126 -3.19 -5.26 12.56
N VAL A 127 -3.18 -3.94 12.79
CA VAL A 127 -4.20 -3.21 13.54
C VAL A 127 -4.73 -2.04 12.70
N GLU A 128 -3.82 -1.29 12.08
CA GLU A 128 -4.10 -0.15 11.22
C GLU A 128 -3.41 -0.30 9.86
N VAL A 129 -4.04 0.30 8.86
CA VAL A 129 -3.46 0.66 7.57
C VAL A 129 -3.16 2.15 7.60
N GLY A 130 -1.97 2.53 7.12
CA GLY A 130 -1.52 3.92 7.05
C GLY A 130 -1.02 4.31 5.68
N ILE A 131 -1.29 5.56 5.28
CA ILE A 131 -0.68 6.18 4.10
C ILE A 131 0.05 7.47 4.46
N ARG A 132 1.03 7.82 3.63
CA ARG A 132 1.65 9.17 3.61
C ARG A 132 1.50 9.78 2.23
N VAL A 133 1.33 11.09 2.20
CA VAL A 133 1.09 11.85 0.97
C VAL A 133 2.18 12.91 0.81
N SER A 134 2.70 13.08 -0.40
CA SER A 134 3.87 13.91 -0.71
C SER A 134 3.74 15.36 -0.22
N GLY A 135 2.56 15.97 -0.41
CA GLY A 135 2.28 17.34 0.02
C GLY A 135 1.94 17.51 1.51
N LEU A 136 1.93 16.44 2.32
CA LEU A 136 1.52 16.44 3.72
C LEU A 136 2.67 16.10 4.70
N GLY A 137 3.92 16.16 4.23
CA GLY A 137 5.10 15.97 5.08
C GLY A 137 5.21 14.56 5.69
N GLU A 138 5.46 14.48 6.99
CA GLU A 138 5.73 13.21 7.70
C GLU A 138 4.50 12.56 8.35
N GLU A 139 3.34 13.21 8.28
CA GLU A 139 2.12 12.73 8.94
C GLU A 139 1.59 11.42 8.31
N TRP A 140 1.12 10.52 9.18
CA TRP A 140 0.46 9.28 8.78
C TRP A 140 -1.04 9.41 8.93
N PHE A 141 -1.77 9.03 7.90
CA PHE A 141 -3.23 8.96 7.93
C PHE A 141 -3.65 7.50 8.03
N THR A 142 -4.30 7.13 9.14
CA THR A 142 -4.60 5.73 9.45
C THR A 142 -6.08 5.40 9.47
N ALA A 143 -6.37 4.11 9.25
CA ALA A 143 -7.68 3.50 9.40
C ALA A 143 -7.52 2.04 9.87
N PRO A 144 -8.54 1.41 10.47
CA PRO A 144 -8.46 0.01 10.90
C PRO A 144 -8.06 -0.92 9.76
N ALA A 145 -7.15 -1.86 10.03
CA ALA A 145 -6.70 -2.84 9.05
C ALA A 145 -7.85 -3.78 8.65
N THR A 146 -7.94 -4.07 7.37
CA THR A 146 -8.98 -4.93 6.79
C THR A 146 -8.58 -6.39 6.84
N GLN A 147 -9.58 -7.28 6.77
CA GLN A 147 -9.35 -8.70 6.61
C GLN A 147 -9.01 -9.01 5.14
N VAL A 148 -8.01 -9.87 4.93
CA VAL A 148 -7.60 -10.32 3.61
C VAL A 148 -8.58 -11.36 3.08
N ARG A 149 -9.06 -11.18 1.85
CA ARG A 149 -9.98 -12.11 1.19
C ARG A 149 -9.22 -12.95 0.18
N GLY A 150 -9.22 -14.27 0.33
CA GLY A 150 -8.50 -15.14 -0.58
C GLY A 150 -8.63 -16.62 -0.26
N LEU A 151 -7.65 -17.38 -0.71
CA LEU A 151 -7.58 -18.83 -0.55
C LEU A 151 -6.79 -19.17 0.70
N TYR A 152 -7.33 -20.10 1.50
CA TYR A 152 -6.70 -20.64 2.69
C TYR A 152 -6.00 -21.96 2.37
N PHE A 153 -4.89 -22.23 3.07
CA PHE A 153 -4.24 -23.53 3.05
C PHE A 153 -5.12 -24.57 3.76
N ALA A 154 -4.92 -25.84 3.43
CA ALA A 154 -5.68 -26.93 4.04
C ALA A 154 -5.56 -26.89 5.57
N GLY A 155 -6.71 -26.89 6.25
CA GLY A 155 -6.80 -26.86 7.71
C GLY A 155 -6.94 -25.48 8.35
N TYR A 156 -6.99 -24.39 7.56
CA TYR A 156 -7.20 -23.03 8.06
C TYR A 156 -8.44 -22.37 7.44
N GLY A 157 -9.00 -21.40 8.16
CA GLY A 157 -10.14 -20.59 7.72
C GLY A 157 -10.04 -19.10 8.09
N PRO A 158 -11.03 -18.28 7.71
CA PRO A 158 -11.08 -16.86 8.04
C PRO A 158 -10.96 -16.51 9.52
N GLU A 159 -11.41 -17.39 10.40
CA GLU A 159 -11.32 -17.28 11.86
C GLU A 159 -9.88 -17.33 12.41
N ASP A 160 -8.95 -17.86 11.61
CA ASP A 160 -7.54 -17.97 11.95
C ASP A 160 -6.73 -16.76 11.47
N ALA A 161 -7.33 -15.90 10.65
CA ALA A 161 -6.63 -14.82 9.97
C ALA A 161 -6.36 -13.62 10.88
N ASN A 162 -5.12 -13.12 10.82
CA ASN A 162 -4.78 -11.79 11.31
C ASN A 162 -5.26 -10.73 10.31
N PRO A 163 -5.67 -9.53 10.77
CA PRO A 163 -5.83 -8.39 9.89
C PRO A 163 -4.56 -8.06 9.11
N ASP A 164 -4.71 -7.31 8.04
CA ASP A 164 -3.65 -7.08 7.07
C ASP A 164 -2.40 -6.41 7.67
N ILE A 165 -1.21 -6.94 7.35
CA ILE A 165 0.06 -6.62 8.02
C ILE A 165 1.26 -6.64 7.05
N GLY A 166 2.20 -5.72 7.25
CA GLY A 166 3.47 -5.62 6.55
C GLY A 166 3.62 -4.38 5.68
N ASP A 167 4.84 -3.88 5.56
CA ASP A 167 5.18 -2.71 4.71
C ASP A 167 5.19 -3.03 3.21
N SER A 168 4.85 -4.25 2.82
CA SER A 168 4.93 -4.71 1.43
C SER A 168 3.96 -4.00 0.49
N ALA A 169 2.96 -3.30 1.03
CA ALA A 169 2.07 -2.39 0.28
C ALA A 169 2.82 -1.21 -0.38
N ILE A 170 4.09 -0.99 0.00
CA ILE A 170 4.98 -0.07 -0.72
C ILE A 170 5.20 -0.49 -2.17
N THR A 171 5.08 -1.78 -2.49
CA THR A 171 5.22 -2.28 -3.86
C THR A 171 4.07 -1.81 -4.75
N GLU A 172 2.83 -1.84 -4.25
CA GLU A 172 1.64 -1.28 -4.91
C GLU A 172 1.75 0.23 -5.11
N THR A 173 2.31 0.95 -4.13
CA THR A 173 2.58 2.40 -4.26
C THR A 173 3.47 2.69 -5.48
N TYR A 174 4.34 1.75 -5.84
CA TYR A 174 5.24 1.82 -6.99
C TYR A 174 4.76 1.01 -8.21
N GLY A 175 3.47 0.67 -8.25
CA GLY A 175 2.84 0.04 -9.42
C GLY A 175 3.09 -1.45 -9.59
N LEU A 176 3.69 -2.11 -8.61
CA LEU A 176 3.85 -3.57 -8.56
C LEU A 176 2.66 -4.19 -7.81
N GLY A 177 2.70 -5.48 -7.48
CA GLY A 177 1.66 -6.05 -6.61
C GLY A 177 0.30 -6.10 -7.28
N GLY A 178 -0.72 -5.74 -6.50
CA GLY A 178 -2.11 -5.57 -6.96
C GLY A 178 -2.27 -4.74 -8.24
N PHE A 179 -1.40 -3.75 -8.45
CA PHE A 179 -1.44 -2.84 -9.60
C PHE A 179 -0.95 -3.52 -10.89
N SER A 180 -0.09 -4.53 -10.75
CA SER A 180 0.51 -5.31 -11.84
C SER A 180 -0.01 -6.75 -11.91
N LEU A 181 -1.17 -7.07 -11.33
CA LEU A 181 -1.79 -8.40 -11.42
C LEU A 181 -1.91 -8.94 -12.85
N ALA A 182 -2.14 -8.06 -13.84
CA ALA A 182 -2.17 -8.43 -15.25
C ALA A 182 -0.86 -9.06 -15.77
N ALA A 183 0.28 -8.81 -15.11
CA ALA A 183 1.55 -9.47 -15.43
C ALA A 183 1.59 -10.92 -14.94
N ALA A 184 0.80 -11.28 -13.92
CA ALA A 184 0.95 -12.52 -13.17
C ALA A 184 -0.29 -13.42 -13.20
N PRO A 185 -0.75 -13.92 -14.36
CA PRO A 185 -1.98 -14.72 -14.45
C PRO A 185 -1.96 -15.98 -13.57
N ALA A 186 -0.79 -16.59 -13.35
CA ALA A 186 -0.65 -17.77 -12.49
C ALA A 186 -0.98 -17.50 -11.01
N ILE A 187 -0.92 -16.24 -10.57
CA ILE A 187 -1.14 -15.89 -9.17
C ILE A 187 -2.60 -16.08 -8.74
N THR A 188 -3.55 -16.09 -9.68
CA THR A 188 -4.98 -16.22 -9.35
C THR A 188 -5.31 -17.57 -8.71
N GLY A 189 -4.51 -18.61 -8.96
CA GLY A 189 -4.60 -19.89 -8.26
C GLY A 189 -4.09 -19.85 -6.80
N PHE A 190 -3.42 -18.77 -6.41
CA PHE A 190 -2.85 -18.57 -5.08
C PHE A 190 -3.58 -17.49 -4.27
N VAL A 191 -3.87 -16.32 -4.87
CA VAL A 191 -4.60 -15.21 -4.24
C VAL A 191 -6.11 -15.24 -4.48
N GLY A 192 -6.59 -16.19 -5.29
CA GLY A 192 -7.98 -16.26 -5.74
C GLY A 192 -8.29 -15.37 -6.94
N GLY A 193 -9.51 -15.50 -7.47
CA GLY A 193 -9.98 -14.77 -8.66
C GLY A 193 -9.73 -15.50 -9.98
N THR A 194 -9.85 -14.76 -11.09
CA THR A 194 -9.64 -15.27 -12.46
C THR A 194 -8.63 -14.41 -13.20
N VAL A 195 -8.09 -14.92 -14.31
CA VAL A 195 -7.20 -14.13 -15.18
C VAL A 195 -7.91 -12.85 -15.64
N ASP A 196 -9.19 -12.93 -16.01
CA ASP A 196 -9.96 -11.75 -16.40
C ASP A 196 -10.13 -10.74 -15.25
N SER A 197 -10.31 -11.20 -14.01
CA SER A 197 -10.35 -10.27 -12.87
C SER A 197 -9.00 -9.60 -12.65
N ALA A 198 -7.88 -10.33 -12.77
CA ALA A 198 -6.55 -9.75 -12.69
C ALA A 198 -6.31 -8.66 -13.75
N LEU A 199 -6.74 -8.90 -15.00
CA LEU A 199 -6.68 -7.90 -16.07
C LEU A 199 -7.54 -6.67 -15.77
N ARG A 200 -8.77 -6.87 -15.25
CA ARG A 200 -9.65 -5.76 -14.86
C ARG A 200 -9.07 -4.95 -13.71
N THR A 201 -8.54 -5.60 -12.68
CA THR A 201 -7.95 -4.93 -11.51
C THR A 201 -6.80 -4.01 -11.91
N SER A 202 -5.86 -4.46 -12.76
CA SER A 202 -4.79 -3.57 -13.26
C SER A 202 -5.31 -2.39 -14.09
N ARG A 203 -6.46 -2.53 -14.78
CA ARG A 203 -7.11 -1.42 -15.50
C ARG A 203 -7.81 -0.45 -14.55
N GLU A 204 -8.41 -0.95 -13.46
CA GLU A 204 -9.04 -0.13 -12.43
C GLU A 204 -8.00 0.69 -11.66
N MET A 205 -6.88 0.08 -11.28
CA MET A 205 -5.78 0.78 -10.60
C MET A 205 -5.19 1.92 -11.45
N ALA A 206 -5.30 1.82 -12.78
CA ALA A 206 -4.93 2.92 -13.66
C ALA A 206 -5.82 4.16 -13.56
N ARG A 207 -7.05 4.03 -13.09
CA ARG A 207 -7.97 5.16 -12.92
C ARG A 207 -7.64 6.00 -11.68
N ILE A 208 -6.86 5.44 -10.75
CA ILE A 208 -6.42 6.10 -9.53
C ILE A 208 -4.91 6.39 -9.52
N ALA A 209 -4.23 6.13 -10.64
CA ALA A 209 -2.80 6.37 -10.80
C ALA A 209 -2.53 7.64 -11.61
N LEU A 210 -1.52 8.42 -11.22
CA LEU A 210 -1.10 9.65 -11.90
C LEU A 210 -0.48 9.36 -13.27
N ALA A 211 0.18 8.20 -13.42
CA ALA A 211 0.92 7.89 -14.63
C ALA A 211 1.00 6.38 -14.92
N ARG A 212 1.65 6.07 -16.05
CA ARG A 212 2.09 4.72 -16.41
C ARG A 212 3.60 4.63 -16.33
N HIS A 213 4.09 3.54 -15.77
CA HIS A 213 5.52 3.31 -15.62
C HIS A 213 6.19 3.05 -16.98
N GLU A 214 7.34 3.69 -17.23
CA GLU A 214 8.05 3.56 -18.51
C GLU A 214 8.75 2.20 -18.69
N ALA A 215 9.40 1.70 -17.64
CA ALA A 215 10.10 0.41 -17.65
C ALA A 215 9.19 -0.81 -17.38
N TYR A 216 8.20 -0.69 -16.49
CA TYR A 216 7.36 -1.81 -16.06
C TYR A 216 6.19 -1.98 -17.00
N ARG A 217 6.37 -2.77 -18.06
CA ARG A 217 5.33 -3.03 -19.06
C ARG A 217 4.52 -4.29 -18.69
N LEU A 218 3.23 -4.26 -19.01
CA LEU A 218 2.28 -5.34 -18.77
C LEU A 218 1.91 -6.03 -20.10
N PRO A 219 2.53 -7.17 -20.47
CA PRO A 219 2.34 -7.79 -21.78
C PRO A 219 0.87 -8.14 -22.09
N ALA A 220 0.14 -8.67 -21.11
CA ALA A 220 -1.26 -9.06 -21.28
C ALA A 220 -2.22 -7.88 -21.52
N LEU A 221 -1.75 -6.64 -21.31
CA LEU A 221 -2.48 -5.40 -21.61
C LEU A 221 -1.87 -4.67 -22.82
N GLY A 222 -1.23 -5.40 -23.74
CA GLY A 222 -0.63 -4.82 -24.95
C GLY A 222 0.66 -4.04 -24.68
N GLY A 223 1.37 -4.35 -23.59
CA GLY A 223 2.64 -3.70 -23.26
C GLY A 223 2.51 -2.27 -22.72
N VAL A 224 1.31 -1.87 -22.26
CA VAL A 224 1.16 -0.61 -21.54
C VAL A 224 1.95 -0.62 -20.23
N GLY A 225 2.39 0.55 -19.78
CA GLY A 225 3.05 0.68 -18.48
C GLY A 225 2.13 0.30 -17.33
N ALA A 226 2.70 -0.26 -16.26
CA ALA A 226 2.01 -0.49 -15.01
C ALA A 226 1.48 0.85 -14.44
N PRO A 227 0.28 0.88 -13.83
CA PRO A 227 -0.19 2.08 -13.14
C PRO A 227 0.80 2.46 -12.04
N VAL A 228 1.20 3.73 -11.92
CA VAL A 228 2.15 4.18 -10.90
C VAL A 228 1.76 5.54 -10.33
N GLY A 229 1.98 5.69 -9.02
CA GLY A 229 1.67 6.89 -8.25
C GLY A 229 0.19 7.03 -7.94
N ILE A 230 -0.23 6.55 -6.78
CA ILE A 230 -1.63 6.61 -6.36
C ILE A 230 -1.99 8.07 -6.07
N ASP A 231 -2.99 8.62 -6.76
CA ASP A 231 -3.52 9.96 -6.51
C ASP A 231 -4.63 9.88 -5.46
N LEU A 232 -4.40 10.54 -4.32
CA LEU A 232 -5.38 10.70 -3.25
C LEU A 232 -6.75 11.20 -3.76
N ARG A 233 -6.77 12.19 -4.67
CA ARG A 233 -8.03 12.76 -5.19
C ARG A 233 -8.77 11.75 -6.06
N ALA A 234 -8.07 11.12 -7.00
CA ALA A 234 -8.67 10.13 -7.89
C ALA A 234 -9.25 8.94 -7.13
N VAL A 235 -8.61 8.49 -6.04
CA VAL A 235 -9.16 7.45 -5.15
C VAL A 235 -10.52 7.86 -4.59
N LEU A 236 -10.65 9.10 -4.10
CA LEU A 236 -11.88 9.59 -3.49
C LEU A 236 -12.97 9.91 -4.53
N ASP A 237 -12.60 10.52 -5.65
CA ASP A 237 -13.53 10.89 -6.73
C ASP A 237 -14.15 9.67 -7.41
N THR A 238 -13.34 8.61 -7.61
CA THR A 238 -13.82 7.38 -8.26
C THR A 238 -14.43 6.38 -7.27
N GLY A 239 -14.11 6.50 -5.98
CA GLY A 239 -14.43 5.49 -4.96
C GLY A 239 -13.64 4.18 -5.10
N ILE A 240 -12.65 4.10 -6.01
CA ILE A 240 -11.84 2.91 -6.22
C ILE A 240 -10.74 2.86 -5.16
N ALA A 241 -10.82 1.88 -4.26
CA ALA A 241 -9.79 1.65 -3.26
C ALA A 241 -8.55 0.95 -3.88
N PRO A 242 -7.32 1.38 -3.56
CA PRO A 242 -6.11 0.66 -3.96
C PRO A 242 -6.12 -0.80 -3.52
N VAL A 243 -5.87 -1.71 -4.46
CA VAL A 243 -5.80 -3.16 -4.21
C VAL A 243 -4.39 -3.59 -3.82
N ILE A 244 -4.29 -4.53 -2.88
CA ILE A 244 -3.04 -5.11 -2.40
C ILE A 244 -3.12 -6.62 -2.57
N THR A 245 -2.07 -7.22 -3.14
CA THR A 245 -1.86 -8.67 -3.10
C THR A 245 -1.08 -9.04 -1.86
N THR A 246 -1.55 -9.96 -1.03
CA THR A 246 -0.84 -10.28 0.21
C THR A 246 -1.02 -11.72 0.69
N GLY A 247 -0.05 -12.21 1.46
CA GLY A 247 -0.22 -13.39 2.27
C GLY A 247 -1.19 -13.15 3.44
N ILE A 248 -1.98 -14.17 3.76
CA ILE A 248 -2.82 -14.23 4.97
C ILE A 248 -1.95 -14.81 6.08
N SER A 249 -1.70 -14.01 7.12
CA SER A 249 -0.96 -14.45 8.31
C SER A 249 -1.92 -15.01 9.34
N HIS A 250 -1.49 -16.03 10.09
CA HIS A 250 -2.26 -16.52 11.23
C HIS A 250 -2.29 -15.47 12.36
N ARG A 251 -3.40 -15.37 13.10
CA ARG A 251 -3.58 -14.46 14.25
C ARG A 251 -2.72 -14.82 15.45
N GLU A 252 -2.36 -16.09 15.60
CA GLU A 252 -1.45 -16.57 16.65
C GLU A 252 0.00 -16.56 16.16
N PRO A 253 0.94 -16.06 16.99
CA PRO A 253 2.33 -15.84 16.59
C PRO A 253 3.04 -17.16 16.29
N GLY A 254 3.77 -17.15 15.18
CA GLY A 254 4.70 -18.21 14.80
C GLY A 254 4.11 -19.34 13.96
N ILE A 255 2.80 -19.38 13.74
CA ILE A 255 2.20 -20.35 12.82
C ILE A 255 2.60 -20.04 11.36
N GLY A 256 2.60 -18.76 10.98
CA GLY A 256 3.07 -18.32 9.67
C GLY A 256 1.96 -17.90 8.73
N GLN A 257 2.24 -18.05 7.43
CA GLN A 257 1.27 -17.81 6.38
C GLN A 257 0.29 -18.98 6.28
N ILE A 258 -1.00 -18.68 6.27
CA ILE A 258 -2.10 -19.66 6.20
C ILE A 258 -2.95 -19.50 4.94
N GLY A 259 -2.56 -18.60 4.04
CA GLY A 259 -3.24 -18.35 2.78
C GLY A 259 -2.64 -17.17 2.03
N ALA A 260 -3.33 -16.77 0.97
CA ALA A 260 -3.04 -15.54 0.25
C ALA A 260 -4.30 -14.99 -0.40
N GLY A 261 -4.33 -13.69 -0.62
CA GLY A 261 -5.53 -13.03 -1.08
C GLY A 261 -5.31 -11.60 -1.55
N LEU A 262 -6.45 -10.95 -1.77
CA LEU A 262 -6.54 -9.54 -2.07
C LEU A 262 -7.17 -8.81 -0.89
N THR A 263 -6.72 -7.59 -0.68
CA THR A 263 -7.33 -6.65 0.24
C THR A 263 -7.25 -5.24 -0.34
N HIS A 264 -7.90 -4.29 0.31
CA HIS A 264 -8.00 -2.92 -0.16
C HIS A 264 -7.67 -1.94 0.96
N ALA A 265 -7.04 -0.84 0.57
CA ALA A 265 -6.82 0.30 1.46
C ALA A 265 -8.17 0.88 1.90
N PRO A 266 -8.44 1.06 3.22
CA PRO A 266 -9.68 1.69 3.66
C PRO A 266 -9.75 3.13 3.17
N LEU A 267 -10.85 3.54 2.51
CA LEU A 267 -11.02 4.91 2.01
C LEU A 267 -10.91 5.98 3.11
N GLU A 268 -11.08 5.60 4.37
CA GLU A 268 -10.99 6.53 5.48
C GLU A 268 -9.59 7.16 5.65
N CYS A 269 -8.49 6.43 5.41
CA CYS A 269 -7.16 7.04 5.47
C CYS A 269 -6.98 8.11 4.38
N PHE A 270 -7.60 7.92 3.21
CA PHE A 270 -7.65 8.91 2.14
C PHE A 270 -8.51 10.12 2.53
N ARG A 271 -9.69 9.92 3.10
CA ARG A 271 -10.54 11.05 3.55
C ARG A 271 -9.81 11.92 4.58
N LYS A 272 -9.13 11.30 5.55
CA LYS A 272 -8.32 12.00 6.55
C LYS A 272 -7.19 12.81 5.90
N ALA A 273 -6.48 12.20 4.93
CA ALA A 273 -5.41 12.90 4.20
C ALA A 273 -5.95 14.08 3.37
N LEU A 274 -7.08 13.93 2.68
CA LEU A 274 -7.67 15.03 1.90
C LEU A 274 -8.07 16.20 2.80
N ALA A 275 -8.66 15.93 3.98
CA ALA A 275 -9.02 16.96 4.94
C ALA A 275 -7.84 17.75 5.50
N ALA A 276 -6.63 17.17 5.46
CA ALA A 276 -5.39 17.80 5.91
C ALA A 276 -4.66 18.59 4.80
N LEU A 277 -5.11 18.50 3.53
CA LEU A 277 -4.49 19.28 2.46
C LEU A 277 -4.74 20.78 2.64
N PRO A 278 -3.69 21.61 2.60
CA PRO A 278 -3.85 23.05 2.70
C PRO A 278 -4.60 23.57 1.46
N LEU A 279 -5.74 24.23 1.70
CA LEU A 279 -6.47 24.96 0.66
C LEU A 279 -5.81 26.33 0.46
N GLU A 280 -4.77 26.42 -0.35
CA GLU A 280 -4.26 27.72 -0.78
C GLU A 280 -5.03 28.21 -2.02
N GLY A 281 -5.64 29.41 -1.92
CA GLY A 281 -6.16 30.16 -3.07
C GLY A 281 -7.64 29.95 -3.47
N MET A 282 -8.42 29.21 -2.68
CA MET A 282 -9.89 29.24 -2.83
C MET A 282 -10.42 30.48 -2.08
N PRO A 283 -11.15 31.42 -2.72
CA PRO A 283 -11.88 32.43 -1.96
C PRO A 283 -12.75 31.67 -0.94
N GLY A 284 -12.73 32.14 0.31
CA GLY A 284 -13.64 31.61 1.33
C GLY A 284 -15.08 31.59 0.79
N PRO A 285 -15.97 30.76 1.37
CA PRO A 285 -17.39 30.88 1.04
C PRO A 285 -17.79 32.36 1.15
N PRO A 286 -18.55 32.91 0.19
CA PRO A 286 -18.95 34.31 0.25
C PRO A 286 -19.53 34.56 1.65
N GLU A 287 -19.02 35.59 2.32
CA GLU A 287 -19.59 36.03 3.59
C GLU A 287 -21.10 36.16 3.37
N ALA A 288 -21.88 35.48 4.22
CA ALA A 288 -23.32 35.67 4.22
C ALA A 288 -23.57 37.18 4.29
N PRO A 289 -24.45 37.73 3.43
CA PRO A 289 -24.73 39.15 3.47
C PRO A 289 -25.04 39.53 4.90
N GLU A 290 -24.30 40.52 5.44
CA GLU A 290 -24.59 41.08 6.75
C GLU A 290 -26.07 41.42 6.77
N GLU A 291 -26.83 40.75 7.64
CA GLU A 291 -28.22 41.12 7.86
C GLU A 291 -28.19 42.58 8.33
N GLU A 292 -28.73 43.47 7.48
CA GLU A 292 -28.95 44.86 7.84
C GLU A 292 -29.63 44.88 9.21
N PRO A 293 -29.12 45.65 10.19
CA PRO A 293 -29.73 45.68 11.50
C PRO A 293 -31.15 46.21 11.34
N THR A 294 -32.13 45.32 11.54
CA THR A 294 -33.55 45.67 11.56
C THR A 294 -33.75 46.75 12.60
N GLY A 295 -33.82 47.99 12.15
CA GLY A 295 -34.21 49.11 12.98
C GLY A 295 -35.64 48.87 13.46
N GLN A 296 -35.81 48.66 14.76
CA GLN A 296 -37.06 48.88 15.50
C GLN A 296 -36.82 48.76 17.01
N GLY A 297 -36.26 49.82 17.59
CA GLY A 297 -36.55 50.14 18.99
C GLY A 297 -37.87 50.90 19.04
N ALA A 298 -38.99 50.18 19.18
CA ALA A 298 -40.28 50.78 19.53
C ALA A 298 -40.23 51.26 21.00
N PRO A 299 -40.64 52.50 21.32
CA PRO A 299 -40.66 52.96 22.70
C PRO A 299 -41.78 52.25 23.49
N ALA A 300 -41.48 51.93 24.75
CA ALA A 300 -42.40 51.29 25.69
C ALA A 300 -43.64 52.18 25.97
N PRO A 301 -44.84 51.59 26.19
CA PRO A 301 -46.03 52.37 26.49
C PRO A 301 -46.00 52.90 27.93
N GLU A 302 -46.29 54.19 28.09
CA GLU A 302 -46.51 54.86 29.36
C GLU A 302 -47.71 54.26 30.12
N ARG A 303 -47.52 54.00 31.40
CA ARG A 303 -48.62 53.66 32.32
C ARG A 303 -49.40 54.93 32.66
N ILE A 304 -50.63 55.04 32.16
CA ILE A 304 -51.62 56.01 32.63
C ILE A 304 -52.49 55.29 33.69
N GLY A 305 -52.58 55.90 34.87
CA GLY A 305 -53.37 55.42 36.00
C GLY A 305 -54.89 55.58 35.79
N PRO A 306 -55.71 55.01 36.71
CA PRO A 306 -57.16 54.96 36.54
C PRO A 306 -57.79 56.26 37.03
N ASP A 307 -58.71 56.84 36.25
CA ASP A 307 -59.84 57.62 36.78
C ASP A 307 -60.86 57.96 35.68
N GLY A 308 -62.14 57.72 35.99
CA GLY A 308 -63.30 58.39 35.38
C GLY A 308 -64.02 57.67 34.23
N GLY A 309 -65.16 57.01 34.52
CA GLY A 309 -66.19 56.63 33.52
C GLY A 309 -67.03 57.83 33.06
N PRO A 310 -68.32 57.68 32.67
CA PRO A 310 -69.08 56.50 32.24
C PRO A 310 -69.82 56.72 30.88
N GLY A 311 -70.57 55.71 30.43
CA GLY A 311 -71.62 55.81 29.40
C GLY A 311 -71.20 55.29 28.02
N SER A 312 -72.04 54.69 27.19
CA SER A 312 -73.48 54.41 27.24
C SER A 312 -73.85 53.69 25.92
N GLY A 313 -74.72 52.67 25.97
CA GLY A 313 -75.47 52.15 24.82
C GLY A 313 -74.67 51.29 23.84
N GLY A 314 -75.11 50.11 23.40
CA GLY A 314 -76.48 49.65 23.19
C GLY A 314 -76.59 49.23 21.72
N GLY A 315 -77.00 47.98 21.46
CA GLY A 315 -77.27 47.44 20.12
C GLY A 315 -76.54 46.15 19.86
#